data_AF-A0A926D431-F1
#
_entry.id   AF-A0A926D431-F1
#
_cell.length_a   1.000
_cell.length_b   1.000
_cell.length_c   1.000
_cell.angle_alpha   90.00
_cell.angle_beta   90.00
_cell.angle_gamma   90.00
#
_symmetry.space_group_name_H-M   'P 1'
#
loop_
_entity.id
_entity.type
_entity.pdbx_description
1 polymer ?
#
loop_
_entity_poly.entity_id
_entity_poly.type
_entity_poly.pdbx_seq_one_letter_code
_entity_poly.pdbx_strand_id
1 'polypeptide(L)' 'MKKFKIPSIPPTTNKCIRFPNDLIAHVEDVIRGRDCTFSAFVIEAVRVALENLEEQ' A
#
# COMPACT_ATOMS: atom_id res chain seq x y z
N MET A 1 -30.19 -17.59 8.13
CA MET A 1 -29.78 -16.18 8.20
C MET A 1 -28.27 -16.12 8.37
N LYS A 2 -27.52 -15.42 7.49
CA LYS A 2 -26.08 -15.21 7.71
C LYS A 2 -25.91 -14.33 8.96
N LYS A 3 -25.11 -14.79 9.93
CA LYS A 3 -24.77 -13.98 11.10
C LYS A 3 -24.01 -12.74 10.63
N PHE A 4 -24.52 -11.55 10.94
CA PHE A 4 -23.81 -10.31 10.72
C PHE A 4 -22.51 -10.35 11.51
N LYS A 5 -21.37 -10.30 10.83
CA LYS A 5 -20.05 -10.12 11.44
C LYS A 5 -19.71 -8.64 11.32
N ILE A 6 -19.39 -8.01 12.44
CA ILE A 6 -18.85 -6.65 12.43
C ILE A 6 -17.52 -6.70 11.66
N PRO A 7 -17.33 -5.88 10.61
CA PRO A 7 -16.06 -5.82 9.92
C PRO A 7 -14.98 -5.31 10.89
N SER A 8 -13.98 -6.15 11.14
CA SER A 8 -12.78 -5.75 11.89
C SER A 8 -11.75 -5.28 10.89
N ILE A 9 -11.64 -3.96 10.77
CA ILE A 9 -10.58 -3.34 9.98
C ILE A 9 -9.33 -3.33 10.87
N PRO A 10 -8.19 -3.87 10.41
CA PRO A 10 -6.95 -3.82 11.17
C PRO A 10 -6.60 -2.37 11.56
N PRO A 11 -6.07 -2.13 12.76
CA PRO A 11 -5.67 -0.78 13.16
C PRO A 11 -4.53 -0.28 12.27
N THR A 12 -4.65 0.96 11.78
CA THR A 12 -3.60 1.63 10.98
C THR A 12 -3.09 2.86 11.69
N THR A 13 -1.80 3.17 11.54
CA THR A 13 -1.18 4.40 12.06
C THR A 13 -0.59 5.20 10.91
N ASN A 14 -0.85 6.51 10.85
CA ASN A 14 -0.26 7.38 9.85
C ASN A 14 1.24 7.59 10.12
N LYS A 15 2.07 7.42 9.09
CA LYS A 15 3.50 7.75 9.09
C LYS A 15 3.78 8.73 7.97
N CYS A 16 4.30 9.90 8.31
CA CYS A 16 4.67 10.94 7.35
C CYS A 16 6.14 10.79 6.97
N ILE A 17 6.43 10.55 5.69
CA ILE A 17 7.78 10.44 5.13
C ILE A 17 7.84 11.21 3.81
N ARG A 18 9.05 11.66 3.43
CA ARG A 18 9.26 12.37 2.17
C ARG A 18 9.66 11.41 1.07
N PHE A 19 8.96 11.49 -0.06
CA PHE A 19 9.32 10.80 -1.28
C PHE A 19 10.04 11.76 -2.24
N PRO A 20 11.09 11.32 -2.94
CA PRO A 20 11.66 12.07 -4.07
C PRO A 20 10.61 12.33 -5.15
N ASN A 21 10.62 13.53 -5.74
CA ASN A 21 9.60 13.96 -6.72
C ASN A 21 9.60 13.09 -7.99
N ASP A 22 10.78 12.65 -8.42
CA ASP A 22 10.97 11.73 -9.53
C ASP A 22 10.30 10.38 -9.26
N LEU A 23 10.42 9.88 -8.03
CA LEU A 23 9.79 8.62 -7.63
C LEU A 23 8.27 8.77 -7.53
N ILE A 24 7.77 9.90 -7.04
CA ILE A 24 6.33 10.20 -7.04
C ILE A 24 5.79 10.17 -8.48
N ALA A 25 6.44 10.91 -9.38
CA ALA A 25 6.03 10.98 -10.79
C ALA A 25 6.04 9.60 -11.46
N HIS A 26 7.04 8.79 -11.19
CA HIS A 26 7.14 7.44 -11.74
C HIS A 26 6.02 6.53 -11.23
N VAL A 27 5.74 6.54 -9.92
CA VAL A 27 4.66 5.73 -9.33
C VAL A 27 3.31 6.15 -9.89
N GLU A 28 3.03 7.46 -9.96
CA GLU A 28 1.80 8.02 -10.53
C GLU A 28 1.61 7.63 -12.01
N ASP A 29 2.70 7.59 -12.79
CA ASP A 29 2.65 7.13 -14.18
C ASP A 29 2.32 5.64 -14.29
N VAL A 30 2.95 4.81 -13.45
CA VAL A 30 2.74 3.36 -13.42
C VAL A 30 1.32 2.99 -12.98
N ILE A 31 0.75 3.70 -12.00
CA ILE A 31 -0.61 3.42 -11.52
C ILE A 31 -1.70 4.11 -12.34
N ARG A 32 -1.33 4.93 -13.33
CA ARG A 32 -2.30 5.65 -14.17
C ARG A 32 -3.23 4.69 -14.90
N GLY A 33 -4.54 4.94 -14.80
CA GLY A 33 -5.57 4.10 -15.41
C GLY A 33 -5.76 2.75 -14.73
N ARG A 34 -5.10 2.51 -13.59
CA ARG A 34 -5.36 1.37 -12.71
C ARG A 34 -6.28 1.81 -11.58
N ASP A 35 -7.12 0.91 -11.10
CA ASP A 35 -7.96 1.15 -9.92
C ASP A 35 -7.11 0.99 -8.64
N CYS A 36 -6.11 1.86 -8.49
CA CYS A 36 -5.13 1.82 -7.40
C CYS A 36 -4.75 3.24 -6.97
N THR A 37 -4.51 3.41 -5.67
CA THR A 37 -4.04 4.68 -5.09
C THR A 37 -2.55 4.62 -4.79
N PHE A 38 -1.88 5.77 -4.75
CA PHE A 38 -0.47 5.87 -4.37
C PHE A 38 -0.19 5.17 -3.02
N SER A 39 -1.03 5.41 -2.01
CA SER A 39 -0.88 4.77 -0.69
C SER A 39 -1.03 3.25 -0.76
N ALA A 40 -1.98 2.73 -1.55
CA ALA A 40 -2.15 1.28 -1.72
C ALA A 40 -0.93 0.66 -2.40
N PHE A 41 -0.39 1.32 -3.42
CA PHE A 41 0.84 0.90 -4.09
C PHE A 41 2.03 0.86 -3.13
N VAL A 42 2.25 1.92 -2.34
CA VAL A 42 3.36 1.97 -1.37
C VAL A 42 3.21 0.89 -0.29
N ILE A 43 2.00 0.66 0.22
CA ILE A 43 1.75 -0.40 1.21
C ILE A 43 2.11 -1.76 0.63
N GLU A 44 1.71 -2.06 -0.60
CA GLU A 44 2.00 -3.34 -1.25
C GLU A 44 3.49 -3.50 -1.56
N ALA A 45 4.13 -2.45 -2.07
CA ALA A 45 5.57 -2.46 -2.32
C ALA A 45 6.39 -2.76 -1.05
N VAL A 46 5.98 -2.19 0.09
CA VAL A 46 6.64 -2.46 1.38
C VAL A 46 6.38 -3.89 1.86
N ARG A 47 5.17 -4.44 1.67
CA ARG A 47 4.87 -5.85 2.00
C ARG A 47 5.77 -6.81 1.24
N VAL A 48 5.85 -6.64 -0.08
CA VAL A 48 6.71 -7.47 -0.95
C VAL A 48 8.18 -7.31 -0.58
N ALA A 49 8.64 -6.08 -0.28
CA ALA A 49 10.01 -5.86 0.14
C ALA A 49 10.35 -6.57 1.47
N LEU A 50 9.42 -6.60 2.44
CA LEU A 50 9.60 -7.31 3.71
C LEU A 50 9.57 -8.83 3.53
N GLU A 51 8.62 -9.37 2.76
CA GLU A 51 8.53 -10.80 2.44
C GLU A 51 9.82 -11.31 1.79
N ASN A 52 10.34 -10.56 0.80
CA ASN A 52 11.60 -10.88 0.15
C ASN A 52 12.81 -10.87 1.10
N LEU A 53 12.76 -10.13 2.22
CA LEU A 53 13.82 -10.12 3.23
C LEU A 53 13.68 -11.28 4.22
N GLU A 54 12.47 -11.75 4.49
CA GLU A 54 12.20 -12.92 5.34
C GLU A 54 12.53 -14.25 4.63
N GLU A 55 12.44 -14.27 3.30
CA GLU A 55 12.84 -15.40 2.46
C GLU A 55 14.37 -15.54 2.27
N GLN A 56 15.18 -14.62 2.81
CA GLN A 56 16.66 -14.70 2.82
C GLN A 56 17.20 -15.30 4.11
#